data_AF-A0A963T872-F1
#
_entry.id   AF-A0A963T872-F1
#
_cell.length_a   1.000
_cell.length_b   1.000
_cell.length_c   1.000
_cell.angle_alpha   90.00
_cell.angle_beta   90.00
_cell.angle_gamma   90.00
#
_symmetry.space_group_name_H-M   'P 1'
#
loop_
_entity.id
_entity.type
_entity.pdbx_description
1 polymer ?
#
loop_
_entity_poly.entity_id
_entity_poly.type
_entity_poly.pdbx_seq_one_letter_code
_entity_poly.pdbx_strand_id
1 'polypeptide(L)'
;MADNKLKRLTLFGSAAVLALTMPQIAGAQSGSGQAVDTDDQIVVTARRRDESVQDVPAQVTVLNSSAIQNRNIQRPRDFIAQVPNVTFIETQNAGTSFLVIRGISQARNSEPSAAIVVDGVPMTQPAQFNQELIDIEQIEVLKGPQGALYGRNAIGGAIVITTKKPSDEFEGKITAGYESGPGYRIQASANVPLSDTLFMRGAVSWFDTDGHLTNVNTVDASAEENVDPVEDLNARLSFLYAPTENFSADLRLSADLLDT
;
A
#
# COMPACT_ATOMS: atom_id res chain seq x y z
N MET A 1 -18.65 -33.56 -2.06
CA MET A 1 -17.53 -32.73 -2.59
C MET A 1 -17.08 -31.73 -1.52
N ALA A 2 -16.89 -32.18 -0.26
CA ALA A 2 -16.70 -31.32 0.91
C ALA A 2 -15.38 -31.59 1.66
N ASP A 3 -14.55 -32.49 1.14
CA ASP A 3 -13.41 -33.06 1.88
C ASP A 3 -12.04 -32.45 1.53
N ASN A 4 -12.03 -31.41 0.68
CA ASN A 4 -10.79 -30.73 0.24
C ASN A 4 -10.59 -29.33 0.84
N LYS A 5 -11.61 -28.72 1.48
CA LYS A 5 -11.44 -27.41 2.14
C LYS A 5 -10.69 -27.54 3.47
N LEU A 6 -10.89 -28.62 4.24
CA LEU A 6 -10.20 -28.83 5.52
C LEU A 6 -8.72 -29.23 5.39
N LYS A 7 -8.27 -29.79 4.25
CA LYS A 7 -6.87 -30.23 4.08
C LYS A 7 -5.91 -29.10 3.72
N ARG A 8 -6.42 -27.97 3.22
CA ARG A 8 -5.61 -26.78 2.91
C ARG A 8 -5.29 -25.96 4.17
N LEU A 9 -6.19 -25.99 5.16
CA LEU A 9 -6.00 -25.32 6.46
C LEU A 9 -4.90 -26.00 7.31
N THR A 10 -4.65 -27.29 7.11
CA THR A 10 -3.68 -28.07 7.91
C THR A 10 -2.24 -28.03 7.39
N LEU A 11 -1.94 -27.41 6.24
CA LEU A 11 -0.58 -27.39 5.68
C LEU A 11 0.22 -26.11 5.99
N PHE A 12 -0.40 -25.08 6.57
CA PHE A 12 0.30 -23.87 7.03
C PHE A 12 0.60 -23.87 8.55
N GLY A 13 0.21 -24.94 9.26
CA GLY A 13 0.51 -25.14 10.67
C GLY A 13 1.81 -25.91 10.89
N SER A 14 2.97 -25.33 10.61
CA SER A 14 4.24 -25.83 11.16
C SER A 14 5.32 -24.76 11.25
N ALA A 15 5.50 -24.31 12.50
CA ALA A 15 6.77 -23.96 13.13
C ALA A 15 7.55 -22.76 12.58
N ALA A 16 7.20 -21.58 13.07
CA ALA A 16 8.18 -20.56 13.45
C ALA A 16 7.80 -19.96 14.81
N VAL A 17 7.97 -20.75 15.88
CA VAL A 17 8.05 -20.19 17.24
C VAL A 17 9.41 -19.51 17.34
N LEU A 18 9.50 -18.24 16.94
CA LEU A 18 10.63 -17.40 17.35
C LEU A 18 10.40 -17.03 18.82
N ALA A 19 11.23 -17.59 19.68
CA ALA A 19 11.32 -17.22 21.08
C ALA A 19 11.61 -15.72 21.19
N LEU A 20 10.70 -14.99 21.85
CA LEU A 20 10.89 -13.61 22.30
C LEU A 20 11.94 -13.60 23.42
N THR A 21 13.22 -13.52 23.06
CA THR A 21 14.26 -13.07 23.98
C THR A 21 14.29 -11.54 23.95
N MET A 22 13.72 -10.88 24.95
CA MET A 22 13.89 -9.44 25.17
C MET A 22 15.33 -9.17 25.66
N PRO A 23 16.17 -8.40 24.95
CA PRO A 23 17.34 -7.80 25.57
C PRO A 23 16.90 -6.53 26.30
N GLN A 24 17.11 -6.47 27.62
CA GLN A 24 17.12 -5.20 28.34
C GLN A 24 18.32 -4.37 27.84
N ILE A 25 18.06 -3.26 27.15
CA ILE A 25 19.10 -2.26 26.85
C ILE A 25 18.85 -1.04 27.73
N ALA A 26 19.85 -0.77 28.57
CA ALA A 26 19.96 0.35 29.46
C ALA A 26 20.06 1.67 28.68
N GLY A 27 19.42 2.72 29.19
CA GLY A 27 19.40 4.03 28.57
C GLY A 27 20.78 4.68 28.49
N ALA A 28 21.13 5.12 27.28
CA ALA A 28 22.12 6.15 27.04
C ALA A 28 21.51 7.14 26.04
N GLN A 29 21.06 8.27 26.56
CA GLN A 29 20.48 9.37 25.81
C GLN A 29 21.62 10.19 25.21
N SER A 30 21.84 10.06 23.91
CA SER A 30 22.70 10.94 23.12
C SER A 30 21.93 11.33 21.87
N GLY A 31 21.49 12.59 21.83
CA GLY A 31 20.59 13.09 20.81
C GLY A 31 21.26 13.30 19.45
N SER A 32 20.49 13.06 18.40
CA SER A 32 20.70 13.61 17.07
C SER A 32 19.39 13.61 16.31
N GLY A 33 18.92 14.80 15.94
CA GLY A 33 17.92 15.00 14.89
C GLY A 33 16.47 14.82 15.28
N GLN A 34 15.95 15.66 16.18
CA GLN A 34 14.51 15.96 16.13
C GLN A 34 14.17 16.32 14.69
N ALA A 35 13.29 15.54 14.07
CA ALA A 35 12.53 15.98 12.91
C ALA A 35 11.80 17.24 13.37
N VAL A 36 12.34 18.38 12.95
CA VAL A 36 11.78 19.67 13.27
C VAL A 36 10.47 19.75 12.49
N ASP A 37 9.36 19.61 13.22
CA ASP A 37 8.02 19.99 12.79
C ASP A 37 7.95 21.54 12.74
N THR A 38 8.78 22.12 11.87
CA THR A 38 8.77 23.55 11.56
C THR A 38 8.10 23.74 10.21
N ASP A 39 6.92 24.38 10.26
CA ASP A 39 6.12 24.89 9.15
C ASP A 39 5.73 23.88 8.08
N ASP A 40 4.47 23.41 8.12
CA ASP A 40 3.45 23.20 7.05
C ASP A 40 3.88 22.88 5.59
N GLN A 41 5.13 22.50 5.38
CA GLN A 41 5.77 22.35 4.10
C GLN A 41 5.74 20.88 3.74
N ILE A 42 4.73 20.53 2.95
CA ILE A 42 4.59 19.20 2.39
C ILE A 42 5.75 18.99 1.41
N VAL A 43 6.74 18.22 1.83
CA VAL A 43 7.83 17.75 0.95
C VAL A 43 7.28 16.65 0.06
N VAL A 44 7.62 16.69 -1.22
CA VAL A 44 7.23 15.70 -2.21
C VAL A 44 8.45 15.19 -2.96
N THR A 45 8.34 13.97 -3.43
CA THR A 45 9.35 13.27 -4.25
C THR A 45 8.97 13.19 -5.72
N ALA A 46 7.92 13.92 -6.11
CA ALA A 46 7.27 13.97 -7.42
C ALA A 46 8.24 14.03 -8.61
N ARG A 47 9.37 14.74 -8.47
CA ARG A 47 10.42 14.86 -9.50
C ARG A 47 11.69 14.08 -9.21
N ARG A 48 11.62 13.03 -8.39
CA ARG A 48 12.75 12.25 -7.87
C ARG A 48 13.78 13.08 -7.10
N ARG A 49 13.35 14.19 -6.53
CA ARG A 49 14.10 15.04 -5.62
C ARG A 49 13.15 15.48 -4.52
N ASP A 50 13.67 15.70 -3.33
CA ASP A 50 12.90 16.25 -2.23
C ASP A 50 12.72 17.76 -2.47
N GLU A 51 11.47 18.19 -2.59
CA GLU A 51 11.12 19.60 -2.79
C GLU A 51 9.77 19.94 -2.16
N SER A 52 9.56 21.22 -1.86
CA SER A 52 8.26 21.72 -1.41
C SER A 52 7.20 21.52 -2.49
N VAL A 53 6.00 21.08 -2.11
CA VAL A 53 4.85 21.02 -3.02
C VAL A 53 4.57 22.37 -3.71
N GLN A 54 4.86 23.48 -3.04
CA GLN A 54 4.65 24.84 -3.56
C GLN A 54 5.67 25.22 -4.65
N ASP A 55 6.85 24.59 -4.64
CA ASP A 55 7.93 24.86 -5.60
C ASP A 55 7.84 23.95 -6.82
N VAL A 56 7.00 22.91 -6.79
CA VAL A 56 6.82 22.00 -7.93
C VAL A 56 6.08 22.73 -9.05
N PRO A 57 6.68 22.91 -10.25
CA PRO A 57 6.04 23.56 -11.37
C PRO A 57 5.08 22.60 -12.12
N ALA A 58 4.30 21.83 -11.38
CA ALA A 58 3.35 20.85 -11.90
C ALA A 58 2.13 20.75 -10.97
N GLN A 59 1.02 20.24 -11.50
CA GLN A 59 -0.16 19.99 -10.68
C GLN A 59 0.02 18.69 -9.91
N VAL A 60 0.35 18.82 -8.62
CA VAL A 60 0.52 17.70 -7.69
C VAL A 60 -0.59 17.74 -6.64
N THR A 61 -1.19 16.59 -6.36
CA THR A 61 -2.06 16.40 -5.20
C THR A 61 -1.39 15.42 -4.25
N VAL A 62 -1.29 15.78 -2.98
CA VAL A 62 -0.52 15.03 -1.99
C VAL A 62 -1.41 14.62 -0.83
N LEU A 63 -1.26 13.38 -0.39
CA LEU A 63 -1.89 12.83 0.78
C LEU A 63 -0.80 12.28 1.68
N ASN A 64 -0.58 12.92 2.82
CA ASN A 64 0.37 12.46 3.83
C ASN A 64 -0.24 11.36 4.70
N SER A 65 0.58 10.72 5.53
CA SER A 65 0.14 9.60 6.38
C SER A 65 -1.03 9.98 7.29
N SER A 66 -1.04 11.20 7.85
CA SER A 66 -2.16 11.69 8.68
C SER A 66 -3.47 11.79 7.88
N ALA A 67 -3.44 12.36 6.66
CA ALA A 67 -4.61 12.43 5.79
C ALA A 67 -5.09 11.05 5.35
N ILE A 68 -4.18 10.13 5.04
CA ILE A 68 -4.49 8.72 4.70
C ILE A 68 -5.24 8.05 5.84
N GLN A 69 -4.76 8.22 7.07
CA GLN A 69 -5.37 7.61 8.26
C GLN A 69 -6.71 8.26 8.62
N ASN A 70 -6.78 9.59 8.68
CA ASN A 70 -7.99 10.32 9.08
C ASN A 70 -9.15 10.12 8.10
N ARG A 71 -8.84 9.84 6.83
CA ARG A 71 -9.84 9.58 5.80
C ARG A 71 -10.07 8.10 5.52
N ASN A 72 -9.45 7.22 6.31
CA ASN A 72 -9.54 5.78 6.16
C ASN A 72 -9.29 5.33 4.71
N ILE A 73 -8.23 5.85 4.09
CA ILE A 73 -7.79 5.42 2.76
C ILE A 73 -7.18 4.02 2.91
N GLN A 74 -7.85 3.02 2.34
CA GLN A 74 -7.47 1.60 2.44
C GLN A 74 -7.10 1.01 1.08
N ARG A 75 -7.65 1.56 0.00
CA ARG A 75 -7.41 1.13 -1.37
C ARG A 75 -7.21 2.32 -2.30
N PRO A 76 -6.65 2.12 -3.50
CA PRO A 76 -6.43 3.23 -4.42
C PRO A 76 -7.69 4.01 -4.80
N ARG A 77 -8.82 3.33 -4.90
CA ARG A 77 -10.12 3.96 -5.16
C ARG A 77 -10.45 5.07 -4.16
N ASP A 78 -10.07 4.90 -2.90
CA ASP A 78 -10.43 5.81 -1.80
C ASP A 78 -9.72 7.14 -1.92
N PHE A 79 -8.43 7.09 -2.27
CA PHE A 79 -7.67 8.32 -2.50
C PHE A 79 -7.98 8.93 -3.85
N ILE A 80 -8.19 8.12 -4.89
CA ILE A 80 -8.54 8.63 -6.22
C ILE A 80 -9.86 9.39 -6.18
N ALA A 81 -10.85 8.92 -5.42
CA ALA A 81 -12.12 9.62 -5.23
C ALA A 81 -11.96 11.04 -4.64
N GLN A 82 -10.82 11.33 -4.00
CA GLN A 82 -10.51 12.64 -3.41
C GLN A 82 -9.67 13.53 -4.34
N VAL A 83 -9.19 13.00 -5.47
CA VAL A 83 -8.35 13.75 -6.41
C VAL A 83 -9.19 14.24 -7.60
N PRO A 84 -9.32 15.56 -7.80
CA PRO A 84 -10.08 16.10 -8.92
C PRO A 84 -9.50 15.71 -10.28
N ASN A 85 -10.38 15.43 -11.25
CA ASN A 85 -10.05 15.03 -12.62
C ASN A 85 -9.25 13.71 -12.72
N VAL A 86 -9.41 12.83 -11.73
CA VAL A 86 -8.93 11.46 -11.74
C VAL A 86 -10.12 10.53 -11.49
N THR A 87 -10.22 9.46 -12.25
CA THR A 87 -11.27 8.44 -12.09
C THR A 87 -10.64 7.07 -12.07
N PHE A 88 -11.05 6.25 -11.11
CA PHE A 88 -10.73 4.85 -11.04
C PHE A 88 -11.99 4.03 -11.32
N ILE A 89 -11.94 3.18 -12.32
CA ILE A 89 -13.06 2.34 -12.73
C ILE A 89 -12.65 0.89 -12.53
N GLU A 90 -13.17 0.27 -11.48
CA GLU A 90 -13.12 -1.18 -11.31
C GLU A 90 -14.23 -1.80 -12.16
N THR A 91 -13.91 -2.82 -12.96
CA THR A 91 -14.91 -3.52 -13.77
C THR A 91 -15.35 -4.82 -13.10
N GLN A 92 -16.35 -5.50 -13.69
CA GLN A 92 -16.98 -6.70 -13.12
C GLN A 92 -16.01 -7.86 -12.82
N ASN A 93 -14.81 -7.88 -13.41
CA ASN A 93 -13.80 -8.87 -13.05
C ASN A 93 -12.81 -8.26 -12.06
N ALA A 94 -12.62 -8.93 -10.92
CA ALA A 94 -11.55 -8.59 -9.99
C ALA A 94 -10.19 -8.49 -10.71
N GLY A 95 -9.41 -7.47 -10.38
CA GLY A 95 -8.11 -7.19 -11.02
C GLY A 95 -8.17 -6.43 -12.36
N THR A 96 -9.36 -6.17 -12.94
CA THR A 96 -9.51 -5.33 -14.14
C THR A 96 -9.95 -3.92 -13.77
N SER A 97 -9.00 -2.98 -13.73
CA SER A 97 -9.24 -1.58 -13.38
C SER A 97 -8.77 -0.60 -14.47
N PHE A 98 -9.42 0.55 -14.58
CA PHE A 98 -9.08 1.64 -15.48
C PHE A 98 -8.77 2.90 -14.69
N LEU A 99 -7.55 3.42 -14.87
CA LEU A 99 -7.16 4.72 -14.35
C LEU A 99 -7.28 5.76 -15.47
N VAL A 100 -8.10 6.78 -15.22
CA VAL A 100 -8.32 7.90 -16.13
C VAL A 100 -7.84 9.19 -15.48
N ILE A 101 -6.90 9.89 -16.11
CA ILE A 101 -6.41 11.19 -15.63
C ILE A 101 -6.65 12.23 -16.72
N ARG A 102 -7.42 13.28 -16.41
CA ARG A 102 -7.80 14.36 -17.36
C ARG A 102 -8.38 13.83 -18.67
N GLY A 103 -9.18 12.76 -18.61
CA GLY A 103 -9.83 12.13 -19.76
C GLY A 103 -8.92 11.21 -20.59
N ILE A 104 -7.64 11.09 -20.25
CA ILE A 104 -6.74 10.10 -20.87
C ILE A 104 -6.93 8.77 -20.15
N SER A 105 -7.26 7.73 -20.91
CA SER A 105 -7.53 6.37 -20.42
C SER A 105 -6.61 5.35 -21.10
N GLN A 106 -6.67 4.11 -20.64
CA GLN A 106 -6.00 2.95 -21.21
C GLN A 106 -6.95 2.09 -22.04
N ALA A 107 -6.41 1.31 -22.98
CA ALA A 107 -7.15 0.23 -23.61
C ALA A 107 -7.36 -0.93 -22.61
N ARG A 108 -8.42 -1.73 -22.80
CA ARG A 108 -8.70 -2.90 -21.96
C ARG A 108 -7.50 -3.85 -22.00
N ASN A 109 -7.07 -4.33 -20.83
CA ASN A 109 -5.92 -5.23 -20.65
C ASN A 109 -4.59 -4.65 -21.17
N SER A 110 -4.47 -3.32 -21.21
CA SER A 110 -3.23 -2.62 -21.55
C SER A 110 -2.58 -2.03 -20.30
N GLU A 111 -1.40 -1.46 -20.49
CA GLU A 111 -0.70 -0.74 -19.43
C GLU A 111 -1.43 0.58 -19.10
N PRO A 112 -1.43 1.01 -17.83
CA PRO A 112 -2.00 2.29 -17.41
C PRO A 112 -1.51 3.48 -18.23
N SER A 113 -2.44 4.40 -18.52
CA SER A 113 -2.12 5.67 -19.19
C SER A 113 -1.43 6.70 -18.28
N ALA A 114 -1.31 6.38 -17.00
CA ALA A 114 -0.53 7.09 -16.00
C ALA A 114 0.46 6.14 -15.33
N ALA A 115 1.68 6.60 -15.07
CA ALA A 115 2.70 5.77 -14.44
C ALA A 115 2.39 5.60 -12.96
N ILE A 116 2.21 4.37 -12.52
CA ILE A 116 2.05 4.05 -11.10
C ILE A 116 3.39 3.56 -10.59
N VAL A 117 3.86 4.14 -9.50
CA VAL A 117 5.17 3.84 -8.92
C VAL A 117 4.99 3.63 -7.43
N VAL A 118 5.44 2.48 -6.93
CA VAL A 118 5.51 2.20 -5.50
C VAL A 118 6.98 2.15 -5.13
N ASP A 119 7.42 3.04 -4.26
CA ASP A 119 8.81 3.07 -3.77
C ASP A 119 9.88 3.11 -4.87
N GLY A 120 9.59 3.78 -5.98
CA GLY A 120 10.48 3.88 -7.14
C GLY A 120 10.35 2.73 -8.15
N VAL A 121 9.57 1.69 -7.87
CA VAL A 121 9.32 0.56 -8.77
C VAL A 121 8.03 0.80 -9.56
N PRO A 122 8.06 0.80 -10.90
CA PRO A 122 6.87 0.98 -11.71
C PRO A 122 5.98 -0.26 -11.67
N MET A 123 4.67 -0.05 -11.45
CA MET A 123 3.63 -1.06 -11.59
C MET A 123 3.09 -1.01 -13.01
N THR A 124 3.23 -2.09 -13.76
CA THR A 124 2.79 -2.16 -15.17
C THR A 124 1.41 -2.79 -15.33
N GLN A 125 0.98 -3.61 -14.37
CA GLN A 125 -0.31 -4.28 -14.41
C GLN A 125 -1.35 -3.54 -13.55
N PRO A 126 -2.53 -3.18 -14.09
CA PRO A 126 -3.60 -2.52 -13.32
C PRO A 126 -4.06 -3.30 -12.08
N ALA A 127 -3.97 -4.63 -12.10
CA ALA A 127 -4.30 -5.49 -10.97
C ALA A 127 -3.37 -5.27 -9.76
N GLN A 128 -2.07 -5.02 -10.00
CA GLN A 128 -1.10 -4.73 -8.94
C GLN A 128 -1.40 -3.41 -8.23
N PHE A 129 -1.99 -2.46 -8.95
CA PHE A 129 -2.36 -1.20 -8.34
C PHE A 129 -3.55 -1.35 -7.41
N ASN A 130 -4.52 -2.22 -7.72
CA ASN A 130 -5.76 -2.39 -6.96
C ASN A 130 -5.61 -3.26 -5.69
N GLN A 131 -4.51 -3.10 -4.97
CA GLN A 131 -4.21 -3.82 -3.73
C GLN A 131 -4.53 -2.95 -2.51
N GLU A 132 -4.56 -3.56 -1.32
CA GLU A 132 -4.67 -2.81 -0.07
C GLU A 132 -3.43 -1.97 0.22
N LEU A 133 -3.68 -0.74 0.64
CA LEU A 133 -2.67 0.22 1.05
C LEU A 133 -2.43 0.06 2.54
N ILE A 134 -1.23 -0.39 2.90
CA ILE A 134 -0.78 -0.51 4.28
C ILE A 134 0.55 0.22 4.46
N ASP A 135 0.69 0.86 5.63
CA ASP A 135 1.96 1.43 6.07
C ASP A 135 2.53 2.51 5.12
N ILE A 136 1.62 3.32 4.58
CA ILE A 136 1.94 4.39 3.63
C ILE A 136 2.39 5.65 4.35
N GLU A 137 3.49 6.22 3.86
CA GLU A 137 3.98 7.54 4.30
C GLU A 137 3.27 8.64 3.52
N GLN A 138 3.21 8.50 2.20
CA GLN A 138 2.70 9.53 1.32
C GLN A 138 2.20 8.98 -0.02
N ILE A 139 1.17 9.60 -0.57
CA ILE A 139 0.68 9.38 -1.93
C ILE A 139 0.71 10.72 -2.67
N GLU A 140 1.33 10.74 -3.84
CA GLU A 140 1.45 11.90 -4.70
C GLU A 140 0.83 11.59 -6.07
N VAL A 141 -0.07 12.46 -6.53
CA VAL A 141 -0.72 12.33 -7.83
C VAL A 141 -0.35 13.52 -8.70
N LEU A 142 0.53 13.27 -9.67
CA LEU A 142 0.92 14.21 -10.70
C LEU A 142 -0.05 14.13 -11.87
N LYS A 143 -0.61 15.27 -12.25
CA LYS A 143 -1.56 15.37 -13.38
C LYS A 143 -0.89 15.98 -14.59
N GLY A 144 -1.07 15.34 -15.75
CA GLY A 144 -0.48 15.75 -17.02
C GLY A 144 0.81 15.00 -17.36
N PRO A 145 1.39 15.21 -18.55
CA PRO A 145 2.48 14.37 -19.05
C PRO A 145 3.73 14.38 -18.14
N GLN A 146 4.16 13.20 -17.69
CA GLN A 146 5.37 12.99 -16.89
C GLN A 146 6.36 12.00 -17.55
N GLY A 147 6.32 11.88 -18.87
CA GLY A 147 7.12 10.90 -19.62
C GLY A 147 8.63 11.01 -19.44
N ALA A 148 9.14 12.21 -19.18
CA ALA A 148 10.57 12.44 -18.95
C ALA A 148 11.10 11.76 -17.67
N LEU A 149 10.26 11.62 -16.64
CA LEU A 149 10.65 11.08 -15.32
C LEU A 149 10.20 9.64 -15.10
N TYR A 150 9.05 9.27 -15.66
CA TYR A 150 8.40 7.98 -15.41
C TYR A 150 8.22 7.13 -16.67
N GLY A 151 8.68 7.61 -17.82
CA GLY A 151 8.73 6.84 -19.06
C GLY A 151 7.40 6.75 -19.80
N ARG A 152 7.27 5.72 -20.65
CA ARG A 152 6.24 5.62 -21.71
C ARG A 152 4.79 5.63 -21.22
N ASN A 153 4.53 5.27 -19.96
CA ASN A 153 3.18 5.12 -19.41
C ASN A 153 2.67 6.37 -18.69
N ALA A 154 3.42 7.47 -18.71
CA ALA A 154 3.12 8.68 -17.97
C ALA A 154 2.48 9.78 -18.82
N ILE A 155 1.55 9.44 -19.73
CA ILE A 155 0.93 10.40 -20.64
C ILE A 155 -0.13 11.23 -19.90
N GLY A 156 -1.00 10.57 -19.13
CA GLY A 156 -2.02 11.22 -18.32
C GLY A 156 -1.48 11.80 -17.01
N GLY A 157 -0.40 11.24 -16.49
CA GLY A 157 0.11 11.58 -15.15
C GLY A 157 1.06 10.55 -14.58
N ALA A 158 1.35 10.71 -13.30
CA ALA A 158 2.00 9.70 -12.48
C ALA A 158 1.38 9.66 -11.09
N ILE A 159 1.30 8.47 -10.50
CA ILE A 159 0.92 8.24 -9.10
C ILE A 159 2.14 7.64 -8.43
N VAL A 160 2.65 8.32 -7.40
CA VAL A 160 3.79 7.88 -6.61
C VAL A 160 3.29 7.54 -5.21
N ILE A 161 3.52 6.30 -4.80
CA ILE A 161 3.18 5.81 -3.46
C ILE A 161 4.50 5.52 -2.76
N THR A 162 4.70 6.19 -1.63
CA THR A 162 5.89 6.04 -0.79
C THR A 162 5.47 5.39 0.51
N THR A 163 6.10 4.26 0.84
CA THR A 163 5.84 3.57 2.10
C THR A 163 6.78 4.03 3.19
N LYS A 164 6.36 3.81 4.45
CA LYS A 164 7.19 4.13 5.60
C LYS A 164 8.49 3.34 5.53
N LYS A 165 9.62 4.05 5.63
CA LYS A 165 10.94 3.42 5.66
C LYS A 165 11.25 2.92 7.08
N PRO A 166 12.13 1.91 7.22
CA PRO A 166 12.66 1.59 8.53
C PRO A 166 13.40 2.79 9.16
N SER A 167 13.25 2.97 10.47
CA SER A 167 13.86 4.06 11.25
C SER A 167 14.53 3.55 12.53
N ASP A 168 15.20 4.45 13.23
CA ASP A 168 15.86 4.22 14.52
C ASP A 168 14.90 4.19 15.72
N GLU A 169 13.63 4.55 15.53
CA GLU A 169 12.61 4.55 16.58
C GLU A 169 11.70 3.33 16.50
N PHE A 170 11.48 2.66 17.63
CA PHE A 170 10.47 1.61 17.69
C PHE A 170 9.05 2.18 17.49
N GLU A 171 8.33 1.70 16.48
CA GLU A 171 6.95 2.08 16.17
C GLU A 171 6.13 0.81 15.94
N GLY A 172 4.89 0.77 16.44
CA GLY A 172 3.97 -0.34 16.19
C GLY A 172 2.55 0.17 15.98
N LYS A 173 1.86 -0.39 15.00
CA LYS A 173 0.46 -0.09 14.72
C LYS A 173 -0.30 -1.36 14.41
N ILE A 174 -1.47 -1.50 15.02
CA ILE A 174 -2.44 -2.55 14.71
C ILE A 174 -3.78 -1.87 14.46
N THR A 175 -4.42 -2.23 13.35
CA THR A 175 -5.77 -1.81 12.99
C THR A 175 -6.60 -3.06 12.77
N ALA A 176 -7.76 -3.14 13.40
CA ALA A 176 -8.75 -4.17 13.12
C ALA A 176 -10.09 -3.50 12.81
N GLY A 177 -10.82 -4.03 11.84
CA GLY A 177 -12.09 -3.50 11.41
C GLY A 177 -13.04 -4.61 10.97
N TYR A 178 -14.33 -4.32 11.10
CA TYR A 178 -15.40 -5.11 10.50
C TYR A 178 -16.16 -4.20 9.53
N GLU A 179 -16.62 -4.76 8.42
CA GLU A 179 -17.37 -4.02 7.41
C GLU A 179 -18.88 -4.11 7.67
N SER A 180 -19.67 -3.30 6.96
CA SER A 180 -21.13 -3.37 7.04
C SER A 180 -21.70 -4.68 6.47
N GLY A 181 -20.94 -5.36 5.61
CA GLY A 181 -21.20 -6.72 5.14
C GLY A 181 -20.40 -7.78 5.91
N PRO A 182 -20.42 -9.05 5.46
CA PRO A 182 -19.59 -10.11 6.01
C PRO A 182 -18.13 -9.91 5.58
N GLY A 183 -17.45 -8.94 6.18
CA GLY A 183 -16.07 -8.63 5.87
C GLY A 183 -15.29 -8.18 7.11
N TYR A 184 -14.04 -8.62 7.21
CA TYR A 184 -13.13 -8.24 8.27
C TYR A 184 -11.77 -7.87 7.71
N ARG A 185 -11.11 -6.93 8.39
CA ARG A 185 -9.77 -6.47 8.04
C ARG A 185 -8.89 -6.45 9.27
N ILE A 186 -7.67 -6.95 9.13
CA ILE A 186 -6.62 -6.85 10.13
C ILE A 186 -5.37 -6.34 9.44
N GLN A 187 -4.81 -5.26 9.98
CA GLN A 187 -3.56 -4.67 9.54
C GLN A 187 -2.62 -4.54 10.72
N ALA A 188 -1.35 -4.88 10.50
CA ALA A 188 -0.30 -4.65 11.48
C ALA A 188 0.96 -4.13 10.77
N SER A 189 1.60 -3.14 11.38
CA SER A 189 2.96 -2.76 11.01
C SER A 189 3.81 -2.51 12.24
N ALA A 190 5.11 -2.77 12.10
CA ALA A 190 6.08 -2.55 13.16
C ALA A 190 7.43 -2.15 12.57
N ASN A 191 8.04 -1.14 13.17
CA ASN A 191 9.44 -0.77 12.98
C ASN A 191 10.26 -1.15 14.21
N VAL A 192 11.41 -1.77 13.96
CA VAL A 192 12.31 -2.24 14.99
C VAL A 192 13.74 -1.83 14.62
N PRO A 193 14.41 -1.00 15.44
CA PRO A 193 15.85 -0.81 15.33
C PRO A 193 16.57 -2.07 15.81
N LEU A 194 17.24 -2.78 14.89
CA LEU A 194 17.99 -4.00 15.21
C LEU A 194 19.38 -3.68 15.78
N SER A 195 19.95 -2.56 15.34
CA SER A 195 21.18 -1.95 15.85
C SER A 195 21.21 -0.45 15.53
N ASP A 196 22.29 0.25 15.90
CA ASP A 196 22.51 1.66 15.56
C ASP A 196 22.60 1.92 14.04
N THR A 197 22.77 0.88 13.23
CA THR A 197 23.00 0.98 11.77
C THR A 197 22.10 0.08 10.94
N LEU A 198 21.28 -0.77 11.57
CA LEU A 198 20.38 -1.70 10.89
C LEU A 198 18.97 -1.58 11.46
N PHE A 199 18.03 -1.27 10.58
CA PHE A 199 16.63 -1.06 10.93
C PHE A 199 15.75 -2.00 10.10
N MET A 200 14.66 -2.48 10.70
CA MET A 200 13.73 -3.37 10.05
C MET A 200 12.31 -2.86 10.21
N ARG A 201 11.52 -2.93 9.14
CA ARG A 201 10.09 -2.64 9.17
C ARG A 201 9.30 -3.75 8.49
N GLY A 202 8.27 -4.22 9.16
CA GLY A 202 7.32 -5.20 8.62
C GLY A 202 5.91 -4.63 8.58
N ALA A 203 5.15 -4.98 7.54
CA ALA A 203 3.74 -4.65 7.42
C ALA A 203 2.96 -5.84 6.84
N VAL A 204 1.77 -6.11 7.37
CA VAL A 204 0.87 -7.16 6.88
C VAL A 204 -0.58 -6.67 6.90
N SER A 205 -1.28 -6.85 5.78
CA SER A 205 -2.71 -6.59 5.61
C SER A 205 -3.39 -7.89 5.27
N TRP A 206 -4.44 -8.22 6.01
CA TRP A 206 -5.34 -9.31 5.67
C TRP A 206 -6.76 -8.78 5.62
N PHE A 207 -7.41 -9.08 4.51
CA PHE A 207 -8.80 -8.74 4.24
C PHE A 207 -9.52 -9.95 3.70
N ASP A 208 -10.74 -10.12 4.16
CA ASP A 208 -11.60 -11.22 3.75
C ASP A 208 -13.03 -10.71 3.76
N THR A 209 -13.77 -11.01 2.71
CA THR A 209 -15.20 -10.79 2.65
C THR A 209 -15.88 -11.86 1.82
N ASP A 210 -17.08 -12.27 2.23
CA ASP A 210 -17.94 -13.13 1.41
C ASP A 210 -18.58 -12.37 0.23
N GLY A 211 -18.39 -11.04 0.16
CA GLY A 211 -19.05 -10.20 -0.83
C GLY A 211 -20.38 -9.62 -0.33
N HIS A 212 -20.86 -8.59 -1.02
CA HIS A 212 -22.02 -7.79 -0.58
C HIS A 212 -23.30 -8.08 -1.37
N LEU A 213 -23.19 -8.81 -2.48
CA LEU A 213 -24.30 -9.08 -3.38
C LEU A 213 -24.75 -10.52 -3.17
N THR A 214 -26.01 -10.75 -2.82
CA THR A 214 -26.54 -12.11 -2.73
C THR A 214 -26.95 -12.60 -4.13
N ASN A 215 -26.57 -13.82 -4.49
CA ASN A 215 -27.04 -14.41 -5.74
C ASN A 215 -28.52 -14.80 -5.64
N VAL A 216 -29.39 -14.00 -6.26
CA VAL A 216 -30.86 -14.21 -6.28
C VAL A 216 -31.34 -15.13 -7.43
N ASN A 217 -30.44 -15.62 -8.28
CA ASN A 217 -30.76 -16.45 -9.46
C ASN A 217 -30.25 -17.89 -9.30
N THR A 218 -30.35 -18.47 -8.11
CA THR A 218 -30.02 -19.87 -7.87
C THR A 218 -31.24 -20.76 -8.06
N VAL A 219 -31.07 -21.89 -8.76
CA VAL A 219 -32.12 -22.92 -8.93
C VAL A 219 -32.47 -23.60 -7.59
N ASP A 220 -31.60 -23.41 -6.60
CA ASP A 220 -31.76 -23.87 -5.22
C ASP A 220 -31.59 -22.68 -4.27
N ALA A 221 -32.66 -22.27 -3.59
CA ALA A 221 -32.66 -21.17 -2.62
C ALA A 221 -31.79 -21.48 -1.38
N SER A 222 -31.38 -22.74 -1.17
CA SER A 222 -30.41 -23.10 -0.13
C SER A 222 -28.94 -22.93 -0.56
N ALA A 223 -28.70 -22.58 -1.83
CA ALA A 223 -27.40 -22.28 -2.42
C ALA A 223 -27.20 -20.78 -2.72
N GLU A 224 -27.97 -19.90 -2.06
CA GLU A 224 -27.73 -18.45 -2.07
C GLU A 224 -26.35 -18.16 -1.46
N GLU A 225 -25.32 -18.18 -2.30
CA GLU A 225 -23.97 -17.75 -1.96
C GLU A 225 -23.84 -16.25 -2.28
N ASN A 226 -23.11 -15.53 -1.43
CA ASN A 226 -22.74 -14.16 -1.73
C ASN A 226 -21.80 -14.15 -2.96
N VAL A 227 -21.91 -13.09 -3.74
CA VAL A 227 -21.17 -12.87 -4.99
C VAL A 227 -20.05 -11.89 -4.68
N ASP A 228 -18.92 -12.11 -5.38
CA ASP A 228 -17.66 -11.38 -5.22
C ASP A 228 -16.99 -11.57 -3.85
N PRO A 229 -16.76 -12.83 -3.41
CA PRO A 229 -15.88 -13.06 -2.28
C PRO A 229 -14.46 -12.58 -2.62
N VAL A 230 -13.76 -12.02 -1.64
CA VAL A 230 -12.37 -11.58 -1.82
C VAL A 230 -11.58 -11.92 -0.58
N GLU A 231 -10.53 -12.70 -0.74
CA GLU A 231 -9.47 -12.88 0.25
C GLU A 231 -8.19 -12.23 -0.26
N ASP A 232 -7.66 -11.26 0.48
CA ASP A 232 -6.45 -10.54 0.13
C ASP A 232 -5.45 -10.54 1.31
N LEU A 233 -4.25 -11.04 1.06
CA LEU A 233 -3.14 -11.04 1.99
C LEU A 233 -1.95 -10.34 1.34
N ASN A 234 -1.57 -9.19 1.90
CA ASN A 234 -0.41 -8.42 1.49
C ASN A 234 0.60 -8.40 2.64
N ALA A 235 1.85 -8.74 2.36
CA ALA A 235 2.92 -8.73 3.34
C ALA A 235 4.16 -8.05 2.78
N ARG A 236 4.83 -7.26 3.63
CA ARG A 236 6.04 -6.53 3.29
C ARG A 236 7.05 -6.60 4.42
N LEU A 237 8.31 -6.78 4.04
CA LEU A 237 9.46 -6.70 4.93
C LEU A 237 10.54 -5.84 4.29
N SER A 238 10.98 -4.83 5.03
CA SER A 238 11.99 -3.87 4.60
C SER A 238 13.13 -3.83 5.59
N PHE A 239 14.36 -3.80 5.10
CA PHE A 239 15.57 -3.60 5.88
C PHE A 239 16.28 -2.36 5.36
N LEU A 240 16.79 -1.54 6.28
CA LEU A 240 17.64 -0.39 5.98
C LEU A 240 18.95 -0.55 6.73
N TYR A 241 20.06 -0.61 5.98
CA TYR A 241 21.40 -0.63 6.52
C TYR A 241 22.08 0.70 6.22
N ALA A 242 22.38 1.47 7.26
CA ALA A 242 22.99 2.80 7.18
C ALA A 242 24.22 2.87 8.12
N PRO A 243 25.37 2.28 7.74
CA PRO A 243 26.56 2.26 8.58
C PRO A 243 27.30 3.60 8.68
N THR A 244 27.06 4.51 7.73
CA THR A 244 27.70 5.82 7.66
C THR A 244 26.72 6.85 7.10
N GLU A 245 26.98 8.14 7.30
CA GLU A 245 26.14 9.22 6.78
C GLU A 245 26.06 9.25 5.23
N ASN A 246 27.05 8.70 4.54
CA ASN A 246 27.16 8.76 3.08
C ASN A 246 26.76 7.47 2.37
N PHE A 247 26.43 6.41 3.13
CA PHE A 247 26.08 5.12 2.55
C PHE A 247 24.89 4.51 3.27
N SER A 248 23.84 4.27 2.49
CA SER A 248 22.66 3.51 2.90
C SER A 248 22.34 2.45 1.85
N ALA A 249 21.88 1.29 2.28
CA ALA A 249 21.35 0.25 1.42
C ALA A 249 20.01 -0.24 1.97
N ASP A 250 19.00 -0.34 1.13
CA ASP A 250 17.71 -0.92 1.49
C ASP A 250 17.42 -2.22 0.72
N LEU A 251 16.78 -3.16 1.41
CA LEU A 251 16.28 -4.41 0.85
C LEU A 251 14.81 -4.52 1.18
N ARG A 252 13.99 -4.80 0.18
CA ARG A 252 12.53 -4.94 0.34
C ARG A 252 12.06 -6.25 -0.26
N LEU A 253 11.22 -6.93 0.49
CA LEU A 253 10.54 -8.15 0.11
C LEU A 253 9.03 -7.90 0.26
N SER A 254 8.26 -8.20 -0.78
CA SER A 254 6.81 -8.13 -0.74
C SER A 254 6.20 -9.41 -1.27
N ALA A 255 5.06 -9.78 -0.73
CA ALA A 255 4.26 -10.91 -1.17
C ALA A 255 2.80 -10.52 -1.10
N ASP A 256 2.10 -10.70 -2.22
CA ASP A 256 0.70 -10.35 -2.36
C ASP A 256 -0.04 -11.59 -2.88
N LEU A 257 -1.10 -11.97 -2.18
CA LEU A 257 -1.91 -13.15 -2.45
C LEU A 257 -3.37 -12.71 -2.46
N LEU A 258 -3.94 -12.66 -3.65
CA LEU A 258 -5.34 -12.29 -3.89
C LEU A 258 -6.08 -13.52 -4.41
N ASP A 259 -7.17 -13.89 -3.73
CA ASP A 259 -8.15 -14.90 -4.15
C ASP A 259 -9.52 -14.23 -4.31
N THR A 260 -10.21 -14.54 -5.40
CA THR A 260 -11.45 -13.87 -5.86
C THR A 260 -12.36 -14.88 -6.55
#